data_AF-A0A6P8EEX8-F1
#
_entry.id   AF-A0A6P8EEX8-F1
#
_cell.length_a   1.000
_cell.length_b   1.000
_cell.length_c   1.000
_cell.angle_alpha   90.00
_cell.angle_beta   90.00
_cell.angle_gamma   90.00
#
_symmetry.space_group_name_H-M   'P 1'
#
loop_
_entity.id
_entity.type
_entity.pdbx_description
1 polymer ?
#
loop_
_entity_poly.entity_id
_entity_poly.type
_entity_poly.pdbx_seq_one_letter_code
_entity_poly.pdbx_strand_id
1 'polypeptide(L)'
;MLGILLLVATVSTWGLPVTGYTVGCVPRRLCVDKDALQELAQSVAHNISSSHDRRILLKMKQFRKITRWPKLHGCVMIRVADFYDHVLRRKLGMTENDHVGDRRGPFVDLMGLMQHLDDCVRVDEMKCQGLNAKAEKMPLIETPPVKKMQPREWAILQIQQLNQAMKNISDAETLSKAIDELKVLHNYIKGSGVRNWSKE
;
A
#
# COMPACT_ATOMS: atom_id res chain seq x y z
N MET A 1 -28.61 58.00 60.43
CA MET A 1 -29.18 57.61 59.12
C MET A 1 -28.75 56.19 58.82
N LEU A 2 -29.68 55.42 58.24
CA LEU A 2 -29.65 54.01 57.87
C LEU A 2 -28.35 53.51 57.23
N GLY A 3 -28.05 52.20 57.36
CA GLY A 3 -27.31 51.51 56.30
C GLY A 3 -26.62 50.17 56.61
N ILE A 4 -27.38 49.15 57.04
CA ILE A 4 -27.27 47.73 56.61
C ILE A 4 -25.92 46.97 56.80
N LEU A 5 -25.99 45.94 57.68
CA LEU A 5 -25.10 44.78 57.76
C LEU A 5 -24.97 44.03 56.43
N LEU A 6 -23.78 43.51 56.12
CA LEU A 6 -23.63 42.20 55.46
C LEU A 6 -22.26 41.56 55.78
N LEU A 7 -22.33 40.49 56.56
CA LEU A 7 -21.29 39.47 56.72
C LEU A 7 -21.04 38.78 55.37
N VAL A 8 -19.79 38.68 54.95
CA VAL A 8 -19.39 37.72 53.92
C VAL A 8 -18.23 36.88 54.45
N ALA A 9 -18.50 35.59 54.59
CA ALA A 9 -17.60 34.57 55.05
C ALA A 9 -16.45 34.35 54.06
N THR A 10 -15.24 34.23 54.59
CA THR A 10 -14.06 33.75 53.87
C THR A 10 -14.13 32.23 53.71
N VAL A 11 -14.26 31.74 52.48
CA VAL A 11 -13.92 30.35 52.15
C VAL A 11 -12.75 30.37 51.19
N SER A 12 -11.58 30.10 51.74
CA SER A 12 -10.38 29.72 51.02
C SER A 12 -10.51 28.25 50.58
N THR A 13 -10.61 28.01 49.28
CA THR A 13 -10.26 26.71 48.70
C THR A 13 -9.43 26.94 47.45
N TRP A 14 -8.19 26.48 47.53
CA TRP A 14 -7.25 26.38 46.44
C TRP A 14 -7.86 25.49 45.35
N GLY A 15 -7.86 25.99 44.12
CA GLY A 15 -8.30 25.25 42.95
C GLY A 15 -7.57 25.77 41.74
N LEU A 16 -6.39 25.19 41.48
CA LEU A 16 -5.66 25.35 40.22
C LEU A 16 -6.60 25.04 39.05
N PRO A 17 -6.68 25.87 37.99
CA PRO A 17 -7.27 25.41 36.75
C PRO A 17 -6.32 24.38 36.15
N VAL A 18 -6.69 23.11 36.27
CA VAL A 18 -6.17 22.03 35.43
C VAL A 18 -6.48 22.44 34.00
N THR A 19 -5.48 22.95 33.29
CA THR A 19 -5.50 23.04 31.83
C THR A 19 -5.49 21.60 31.34
N GLY A 20 -6.69 21.05 31.14
CA GLY A 20 -6.89 19.81 30.43
C GLY A 20 -6.43 20.01 29.00
N TYR A 21 -5.16 19.70 28.72
CA TYR A 21 -4.73 19.40 27.38
C TYR A 21 -5.57 18.21 26.92
N THR A 22 -6.61 18.45 26.12
CA THR A 22 -7.17 17.40 25.30
C THR A 22 -6.04 16.94 24.40
N VAL A 23 -5.49 15.76 24.68
CA VAL A 23 -4.64 15.02 23.76
C VAL A 23 -5.52 14.70 22.56
N GLY A 24 -5.67 15.66 21.66
CA GLY A 24 -6.26 15.42 20.36
C GLY A 24 -5.37 14.40 19.68
N CYS A 25 -5.89 13.20 19.47
CA CYS A 25 -5.26 12.23 18.59
C CYS A 25 -5.14 12.89 17.22
N VAL A 26 -3.98 13.49 16.91
CA VAL A 26 -3.67 13.92 15.55
C VAL A 26 -3.82 12.66 14.70
N PRO A 27 -4.77 12.60 13.75
CA PRO A 27 -4.89 11.45 12.88
C PRO A 27 -3.54 11.27 12.19
N ARG A 28 -2.81 10.19 12.53
CA ARG A 28 -1.58 9.85 11.81
C ARG A 28 -1.96 9.72 10.35
N ARG A 29 -1.34 10.52 9.48
CA ARG A 29 -1.62 10.51 8.03
C ARG A 29 -1.65 9.07 7.52
N LEU A 30 -2.71 8.72 6.81
CA LEU A 30 -2.81 7.43 6.13
C LEU A 30 -1.69 7.39 5.09
N CYS A 31 -0.92 6.31 5.05
CA CYS A 31 0.25 6.26 4.19
C CYS A 31 -0.12 6.20 2.70
N VAL A 32 -1.25 5.60 2.36
CA VAL A 32 -1.80 5.68 1.00
C VAL A 32 -3.29 5.87 1.15
N ASP A 33 -3.83 6.85 0.45
CA ASP A 33 -5.26 7.03 0.31
C ASP A 33 -5.82 5.88 -0.55
N LYS A 34 -6.49 4.95 0.12
CA LYS A 34 -7.02 3.75 -0.51
C LYS A 34 -8.24 4.01 -1.36
N ASP A 35 -9.02 5.02 -0.99
CA ASP A 35 -10.23 5.39 -1.69
C ASP A 35 -9.83 6.08 -2.99
N ALA A 36 -8.88 7.04 -2.92
CA ALA A 36 -8.27 7.63 -4.11
C ALA A 36 -7.60 6.57 -5.01
N LEU A 37 -6.88 5.61 -4.44
CA LEU A 37 -6.30 4.50 -5.19
C LEU A 37 -7.38 3.68 -5.91
N GLN A 38 -8.47 3.35 -5.24
CA GLN A 38 -9.56 2.58 -5.81
C GLN A 38 -10.27 3.36 -6.94
N GLU A 39 -10.59 4.64 -6.71
CA GLU A 39 -11.28 5.49 -7.69
C GLU A 39 -10.43 5.70 -8.94
N LEU A 40 -9.15 6.04 -8.78
CA LEU A 40 -8.22 6.19 -9.90
C LEU A 40 -8.04 4.87 -10.65
N ALA A 41 -7.87 3.76 -9.93
CA ALA A 41 -7.76 2.43 -10.54
C ALA A 41 -9.01 2.04 -11.34
N GLN A 42 -10.21 2.37 -10.86
CA GLN A 42 -11.45 2.15 -11.61
C GLN A 42 -11.51 3.03 -12.85
N SER A 43 -11.10 4.29 -12.75
CA SER A 43 -11.09 5.25 -13.86
C SER A 43 -10.14 4.80 -14.99
N VAL A 44 -8.89 4.45 -14.68
CA VAL A 44 -7.90 4.02 -15.69
C VAL A 44 -8.29 2.69 -16.37
N ALA A 45 -9.11 1.87 -15.71
CA ALA A 45 -9.47 0.54 -16.16
C ALA A 45 -10.95 0.41 -16.60
N HIS A 46 -11.66 1.54 -16.77
CA HIS A 46 -13.10 1.61 -17.05
C HIS A 46 -13.54 0.80 -18.29
N ASN A 47 -12.70 0.73 -19.33
CA ASN A 47 -12.98 0.01 -20.58
C ASN A 47 -12.06 -1.19 -20.81
N ILE A 48 -11.41 -1.66 -19.75
CA ILE A 48 -10.51 -2.82 -19.83
C ILE A 48 -11.23 -4.00 -19.18
N SER A 49 -11.41 -5.04 -19.98
CA SER A 49 -11.86 -6.36 -19.55
C SER A 49 -10.76 -7.36 -19.88
N SER A 50 -10.45 -8.24 -18.93
CA SER A 50 -9.38 -9.22 -19.07
C SER A 50 -9.86 -10.60 -18.62
N SER A 51 -9.27 -11.66 -19.17
CA SER A 51 -9.58 -13.03 -18.73
C SER A 51 -9.35 -13.21 -17.23
N HIS A 52 -10.15 -14.06 -16.57
CA HIS A 52 -9.97 -14.41 -15.16
C HIS A 52 -8.93 -15.52 -14.92
N ASP A 53 -8.43 -16.16 -15.97
CA ASP A 53 -7.70 -17.43 -15.86
C ASP A 53 -6.25 -17.27 -15.37
N ARG A 54 -5.63 -16.12 -15.61
CA ARG A 54 -4.25 -15.83 -15.20
C ARG A 54 -4.20 -14.56 -14.37
N ARG A 55 -4.04 -14.71 -13.06
CA ARG A 55 -3.86 -13.58 -12.15
C ARG A 55 -2.39 -13.20 -11.99
N ILE A 56 -2.12 -11.91 -11.90
CA ILE A 56 -0.78 -11.37 -11.61
C ILE A 56 -0.59 -11.28 -10.09
N LEU A 57 -1.62 -10.84 -9.38
CA LEU A 57 -1.68 -10.87 -7.93
C LEU A 57 -2.25 -12.20 -7.41
N LEU A 58 -1.68 -12.71 -6.34
CA LEU A 58 -2.21 -13.85 -5.61
C LEU A 58 -3.66 -13.61 -5.23
N LYS A 59 -4.48 -14.66 -5.23
CA LYS A 59 -5.86 -14.53 -4.74
C LYS A 59 -5.84 -13.99 -3.31
N MET A 60 -6.77 -13.10 -2.98
CA MET A 60 -6.83 -12.44 -1.67
C MET A 60 -6.72 -13.41 -0.48
N LYS A 61 -7.35 -14.59 -0.57
CA LYS A 61 -7.27 -15.66 0.45
C LYS A 61 -5.83 -16.13 0.71
N GLN A 62 -5.02 -16.24 -0.34
CA GLN A 62 -3.61 -16.60 -0.27
C GLN A 62 -2.79 -15.42 0.22
N PHE A 63 -3.00 -14.23 -0.35
CA PHE A 63 -2.26 -13.02 0.01
C PHE A 63 -2.44 -12.63 1.48
N ARG A 64 -3.62 -12.86 2.07
CA ARG A 64 -3.87 -12.66 3.51
C ARG A 64 -2.88 -13.42 4.41
N LYS A 65 -2.31 -14.55 3.95
CA LYS A 65 -1.25 -15.28 4.67
C LYS A 65 0.02 -14.44 4.84
N ILE A 66 0.31 -13.55 3.87
CA ILE A 66 1.45 -12.62 3.88
C ILE A 66 1.14 -11.41 4.76
N THR A 67 -0.06 -10.83 4.67
CA THR A 67 -0.45 -9.58 5.38
C THR A 67 -0.31 -9.63 6.91
N ARG A 68 -0.26 -10.82 7.50
CA ARG A 68 -0.01 -11.02 8.93
C ARG A 68 1.44 -10.77 9.33
N TRP A 69 2.36 -10.76 8.37
CA TRP A 69 3.80 -10.65 8.54
C TRP A 69 4.29 -9.33 7.94
N PRO A 70 4.43 -8.28 8.77
CA PRO A 70 4.69 -6.91 8.29
C PRO A 70 5.89 -6.77 7.36
N LYS A 71 6.99 -7.43 7.71
CA LYS A 71 8.24 -7.40 6.94
C LYS A 71 8.07 -8.05 5.56
N LEU A 72 7.39 -9.20 5.49
CA LEU A 72 7.12 -9.88 4.22
C LEU A 72 6.12 -9.11 3.38
N HIS A 73 5.05 -8.61 4.01
CA HIS A 73 4.04 -7.81 3.35
C HIS A 73 4.66 -6.53 2.77
N GLY A 74 5.51 -5.84 3.53
CA GLY A 74 6.24 -4.68 3.05
C GLY A 74 7.14 -5.00 1.84
N CYS A 75 8.01 -6.02 1.93
CA CYS A 75 8.84 -6.39 0.77
C CYS A 75 8.01 -6.69 -0.49
N VAL A 76 6.84 -7.33 -0.32
CA VAL A 76 5.92 -7.60 -1.43
C VAL A 76 5.26 -6.32 -1.94
N MET A 77 4.90 -5.36 -1.08
CA MET A 77 4.30 -4.08 -1.48
C MET A 77 5.28 -3.20 -2.26
N ILE A 78 6.56 -3.16 -1.89
CA ILE A 78 7.61 -2.49 -2.69
C ILE A 78 7.62 -3.07 -4.10
N ARG A 79 7.64 -4.40 -4.23
CA ARG A 79 7.65 -5.04 -5.56
C ARG A 79 6.36 -4.82 -6.35
N VAL A 80 5.22 -4.72 -5.66
CA VAL A 80 3.93 -4.41 -6.30
C VAL A 80 3.91 -2.95 -6.78
N ALA A 81 4.40 -2.00 -6.00
CA ALA A 81 4.50 -0.60 -6.38
C ALA A 81 5.39 -0.42 -7.61
N ASP A 82 6.59 -1.01 -7.59
CA ASP A 82 7.54 -1.01 -8.71
C ASP A 82 6.95 -1.67 -9.97
N PHE A 83 6.25 -2.80 -9.82
CA PHE A 83 5.58 -3.46 -10.94
C PHE A 83 4.53 -2.55 -11.59
N TYR A 84 3.67 -1.92 -10.78
CA TYR A 84 2.61 -1.08 -11.32
C TYR A 84 3.10 0.27 -11.83
N ASP A 85 4.18 0.84 -11.30
CA ASP A 85 4.83 2.01 -11.90
C ASP A 85 5.25 1.71 -13.36
N HIS A 86 5.90 0.55 -13.58
CA HIS A 86 6.26 0.09 -14.92
C HIS A 86 5.05 -0.13 -15.84
N VAL A 87 3.98 -0.76 -15.33
CA VAL A 87 2.72 -0.96 -16.08
C VAL A 87 2.16 0.38 -16.57
N LEU A 88 2.11 1.38 -15.68
CA LEU A 88 1.54 2.70 -15.96
C LEU A 88 2.43 3.49 -16.95
N ARG A 89 3.75 3.49 -16.74
CA ARG A 89 4.71 4.06 -17.70
C ARG A 89 4.55 3.44 -19.08
N ARG A 90 4.48 2.11 -19.15
CA ARG A 90 4.31 1.39 -20.41
C ARG A 90 3.01 1.77 -21.11
N LYS A 91 1.91 1.88 -20.36
CA LYS A 91 0.61 2.30 -20.91
C LYS A 91 0.63 3.73 -21.45
N LEU A 92 1.41 4.61 -20.84
CA LEU A 92 1.62 5.99 -21.30
C LEU A 92 2.66 6.11 -22.42
N GLY A 93 3.23 5.00 -22.90
CA GLY A 93 4.29 4.99 -23.90
C GLY A 93 5.58 5.65 -23.40
N MET A 94 5.79 5.66 -22.08
CA MET A 94 6.96 6.28 -21.46
C MET A 94 8.17 5.34 -21.46
N THR A 95 9.33 5.95 -21.55
CA THR A 95 10.65 5.35 -21.33
C THR A 95 11.22 5.79 -19.98
N GLU A 96 12.35 5.21 -19.57
CA GLU A 96 13.02 5.57 -18.32
C GLU A 96 13.50 7.03 -18.27
N ASN A 97 13.72 7.65 -19.43
CA ASN A 97 14.19 9.03 -19.54
C ASN A 97 13.06 10.07 -19.53
N ASP A 98 11.79 9.64 -19.62
CA ASP A 98 10.67 10.57 -19.67
C ASP A 98 10.33 11.12 -18.28
N HIS A 99 10.19 12.44 -18.18
CA HIS A 99 9.76 13.11 -16.96
C HIS A 99 8.24 12.97 -16.76
N VAL A 100 7.84 12.37 -15.65
CA VAL A 100 6.42 12.20 -15.25
C VAL A 100 5.76 13.55 -14.96
N GLY A 101 6.52 14.52 -14.44
CA GLY A 101 6.01 15.82 -14.00
C GLY A 101 5.42 16.71 -15.10
N ASP A 102 5.76 16.44 -16.36
CA ASP A 102 5.22 17.17 -17.51
C ASP A 102 3.86 16.64 -17.97
N ARG A 103 3.42 15.51 -17.41
CA ARG A 103 2.18 14.82 -17.79
C ARG A 103 1.09 15.06 -16.75
N ARG A 104 -0.16 14.89 -17.17
CA ARG A 104 -1.35 15.01 -16.31
C ARG A 104 -2.34 13.91 -16.62
N GLY A 105 -3.23 13.64 -15.66
CA GLY A 105 -4.35 12.72 -15.82
C GLY A 105 -4.24 11.48 -14.93
N PRO A 106 -5.27 10.62 -14.94
CA PRO A 106 -5.48 9.61 -13.91
C PRO A 106 -4.37 8.55 -13.86
N PHE A 107 -3.68 8.28 -14.97
CA PHE A 107 -2.51 7.39 -14.99
C PHE A 107 -1.31 7.99 -14.23
N VAL A 108 -1.07 9.30 -14.36
CA VAL A 108 0.02 10.01 -13.69
C VAL A 108 -0.27 10.13 -12.19
N ASP A 109 -1.52 10.44 -11.83
CA ASP A 109 -1.94 10.49 -10.43
C ASP A 109 -1.78 9.12 -9.75
N LEU A 110 -2.10 8.04 -10.48
CA LEU A 110 -1.93 6.67 -10.00
C LEU A 110 -0.46 6.27 -9.86
N MET A 111 0.43 6.73 -10.75
CA MET A 111 1.89 6.59 -10.57
C MET A 111 2.36 7.30 -9.30
N GLY A 112 1.87 8.51 -9.05
CA GLY A 112 2.16 9.24 -7.81
C GLY A 112 1.74 8.46 -6.56
N LEU A 113 0.58 7.79 -6.60
CA LEU A 113 0.16 6.89 -5.50
C LEU A 113 1.04 5.64 -5.37
N MET A 114 1.54 5.07 -6.47
CA MET A 114 2.47 3.92 -6.41
C MET A 114 3.82 4.33 -5.81
N GLN A 115 4.35 5.49 -6.20
CA GLN A 115 5.56 6.05 -5.60
C GLN A 115 5.36 6.33 -4.11
N HIS A 116 4.21 6.91 -3.74
CA HIS A 116 3.91 7.16 -2.34
C HIS A 116 3.76 5.86 -1.54
N LEU A 117 3.18 4.81 -2.12
CA LEU A 117 3.13 3.47 -1.52
C LEU A 117 4.53 2.93 -1.25
N ASP A 118 5.47 3.08 -2.19
CA ASP A 118 6.85 2.63 -2.04
C ASP A 118 7.56 3.36 -0.88
N ASP A 119 7.52 4.70 -0.87
CA ASP A 119 8.09 5.55 0.19
C ASP A 119 7.52 5.23 1.58
N CYS A 120 6.27 4.77 1.60
CA CYS A 120 5.53 4.41 2.79
C CYS A 120 5.97 3.09 3.43
N VAL A 121 6.55 2.19 2.64
CA VAL A 121 6.87 0.85 3.10
C VAL A 121 8.26 0.82 3.71
N ARG A 122 8.30 0.97 5.04
CA ARG A 122 9.53 0.91 5.82
C ARG A 122 9.91 -0.53 6.17
N VAL A 123 10.75 -1.13 5.35
CA VAL A 123 11.36 -2.46 5.58
C VAL A 123 12.87 -2.43 5.35
N ASP A 124 13.58 -3.36 5.97
CA ASP A 124 15.02 -3.53 5.78
C ASP A 124 15.31 -4.07 4.37
N GLU A 125 15.95 -3.25 3.55
CA GLU A 125 16.22 -3.54 2.14
C GLU A 125 16.97 -4.86 1.94
N MET A 126 17.98 -5.13 2.79
CA MET A 126 18.77 -6.36 2.73
C MET A 126 17.90 -7.61 2.93
N LYS A 127 16.87 -7.50 3.78
CA LYS A 127 15.92 -8.61 4.01
C LYS A 127 15.00 -8.81 2.80
N CYS A 128 14.64 -7.75 2.09
CA CYS A 128 13.86 -7.86 0.85
C CYS A 128 14.70 -8.39 -0.31
N GLN A 129 15.96 -7.97 -0.45
CA GLN A 129 16.90 -8.49 -1.45
C GLN A 129 17.04 -10.02 -1.35
N GLY A 130 17.19 -10.56 -0.13
CA GLY A 130 17.24 -12.01 0.08
C GLY A 130 15.94 -12.76 -0.25
N LEU A 131 14.79 -12.07 -0.26
CA LEU A 131 13.51 -12.62 -0.71
C LEU A 131 13.41 -12.57 -2.24
N ASN A 132 13.79 -11.46 -2.85
CA ASN A 132 13.81 -11.24 -4.31
C ASN A 132 14.76 -12.23 -5.01
N ALA A 133 15.98 -12.39 -4.50
CA ALA A 133 16.96 -13.33 -5.05
C ALA A 133 16.48 -14.79 -5.02
N LYS A 134 15.62 -15.15 -4.05
CA LYS A 134 14.99 -16.48 -4.00
C LYS A 134 13.89 -16.62 -5.04
N ALA A 135 13.07 -15.58 -5.21
CA ALA A 135 12.04 -15.54 -6.24
C ALA A 135 12.63 -15.67 -7.65
N GLU A 136 13.77 -15.05 -7.92
CA GLU A 136 14.45 -15.16 -9.23
C GLU A 136 14.95 -16.57 -9.55
N LYS A 137 15.36 -17.34 -8.54
CA LYS A 137 16.00 -18.65 -8.73
C LYS A 137 15.02 -19.83 -8.81
N MET A 138 13.79 -19.67 -8.31
CA MET A 138 12.84 -20.78 -8.19
C MET A 138 11.90 -20.84 -9.43
N PRO A 139 11.77 -21.98 -10.12
CA PRO A 139 10.82 -22.16 -11.22
C PRO A 139 9.36 -22.14 -10.73
N LEU A 140 8.43 -21.55 -11.50
CA LEU A 140 7.00 -21.50 -11.14
C LEU A 140 6.35 -22.88 -10.92
N ILE A 141 6.96 -23.94 -11.45
CA ILE A 141 6.44 -25.31 -11.42
C ILE A 141 6.78 -26.02 -10.09
N GLU A 142 7.80 -25.55 -9.36
CA GLU A 142 8.25 -26.15 -8.08
C GLU A 142 7.53 -25.60 -6.86
N THR A 143 6.38 -24.93 -7.02
CA THR A 143 5.59 -24.49 -5.87
C THR A 143 5.06 -25.70 -5.10
N PRO A 144 5.34 -25.80 -3.79
CA PRO A 144 4.77 -26.84 -2.93
C PRO A 144 3.24 -26.88 -3.05
N PRO A 145 2.57 -27.99 -2.72
CA PRO A 145 1.11 -28.02 -2.67
C PRO A 145 0.57 -26.85 -1.84
N VAL A 146 -0.20 -25.98 -2.49
CA VAL A 146 -0.77 -24.71 -2.01
C VAL A 146 -1.32 -24.75 -0.57
N LYS A 147 -1.81 -25.90 -0.11
CA LYS A 147 -2.37 -26.06 1.24
C LYS A 147 -1.34 -26.00 2.38
N LYS A 148 -0.04 -26.19 2.13
CA LYS A 148 1.00 -26.23 3.16
C LYS A 148 2.03 -25.09 3.10
N MET A 149 1.87 -24.16 2.16
CA MET A 149 2.85 -23.08 2.01
C MET A 149 2.89 -22.15 3.22
N GLN A 150 4.11 -21.90 3.70
CA GLN A 150 4.45 -20.93 4.72
C GLN A 150 4.31 -19.49 4.18
N PRO A 151 4.11 -18.48 5.05
CA PRO A 151 3.98 -17.08 4.63
C PRO A 151 5.13 -16.56 3.76
N ARG A 152 6.36 -17.02 4.03
CA ARG A 152 7.54 -16.66 3.23
C ARG A 152 7.47 -17.22 1.81
N GLU A 153 6.97 -18.44 1.65
CA GLU A 153 6.79 -19.07 0.33
C GLU A 153 5.69 -18.37 -0.47
N TRP A 154 4.61 -17.94 0.19
CA TRP A 154 3.59 -17.09 -0.44
C TRP A 154 4.17 -15.76 -0.93
N ALA A 155 5.04 -15.12 -0.15
CA ALA A 155 5.69 -13.88 -0.54
C ALA A 155 6.62 -14.07 -1.75
N ILE A 156 7.41 -15.16 -1.75
CA ILE A 156 8.25 -15.55 -2.89
C ILE A 156 7.40 -15.77 -4.14
N LEU A 157 6.30 -16.52 -4.01
CA LEU A 157 5.40 -16.79 -5.13
C LEU A 157 4.77 -15.53 -5.71
N GLN A 158 4.34 -14.58 -4.86
CA GLN A 158 3.83 -13.30 -5.34
C GLN A 158 4.89 -12.53 -6.14
N ILE A 159 6.12 -12.45 -5.63
CA ILE A 159 7.23 -11.77 -6.30
C ILE A 159 7.55 -12.46 -7.63
N GLN A 160 7.50 -13.79 -7.69
CA GLN A 160 7.66 -14.56 -8.92
C GLN A 160 6.60 -14.23 -9.96
N GLN A 161 5.32 -14.18 -9.56
CA GLN A 161 4.24 -13.82 -10.47
C GLN A 161 4.43 -12.41 -11.03
N LEU A 162 4.86 -11.46 -10.20
CA LEU A 162 5.19 -10.09 -10.64
C LEU A 162 6.38 -10.09 -11.61
N ASN A 163 7.44 -10.84 -11.32
CA ASN A 163 8.62 -10.94 -12.19
C ASN A 163 8.27 -11.56 -13.55
N GLN A 164 7.41 -12.58 -13.56
CA GLN A 164 6.96 -13.20 -14.81
C GLN A 164 6.06 -12.25 -15.61
N ALA A 165 5.12 -11.57 -14.95
CA ALA A 165 4.27 -10.57 -15.58
C ALA A 165 5.11 -9.42 -16.17
N MET A 166 6.16 -8.99 -15.45
CA MET A 166 7.08 -7.95 -15.91
C MET A 166 7.80 -8.37 -17.20
N LYS A 167 8.30 -9.61 -17.28
CA LYS A 167 8.93 -10.13 -18.51
C LYS A 167 7.99 -10.12 -19.71
N ASN A 168 6.70 -10.28 -19.46
CA ASN A 168 5.67 -10.35 -20.49
C ASN A 168 4.90 -9.03 -20.64
N ILE A 169 5.34 -7.91 -20.05
CA ILE A 169 4.52 -6.69 -20.02
C ILE A 169 4.33 -6.03 -21.40
N SER A 170 5.15 -6.42 -22.38
CA SER A 170 4.98 -6.02 -23.78
C SER A 170 3.78 -6.68 -24.46
N ASP A 171 3.33 -7.84 -23.94
CA ASP A 171 2.13 -8.52 -24.40
C ASP A 171 0.87 -7.74 -23.96
N ALA A 172 -0.01 -7.48 -24.93
CA ALA A 172 -1.18 -6.64 -24.74
C ALA A 172 -2.19 -7.24 -23.75
N GLU A 173 -2.28 -8.57 -23.70
CA GLU A 173 -3.14 -9.28 -22.74
C GLU A 173 -2.59 -9.10 -21.31
N THR A 174 -1.29 -9.31 -21.11
CA THR A 174 -0.61 -9.13 -19.82
C THR A 174 -0.73 -7.68 -19.32
N LEU A 175 -0.51 -6.69 -20.19
CA LEU A 175 -0.66 -5.28 -19.85
C LEU A 175 -2.10 -4.93 -19.47
N SER A 176 -3.07 -5.37 -20.27
CA SER A 176 -4.51 -5.15 -19.98
C SER A 176 -4.90 -5.83 -18.68
N LYS A 177 -4.38 -7.02 -18.41
CA LYS A 177 -4.62 -7.76 -17.17
C LYS A 177 -4.08 -7.02 -15.95
N ALA A 178 -2.86 -6.49 -16.04
CA ALA A 178 -2.28 -5.69 -14.96
C ALA A 178 -3.15 -4.47 -14.67
N ILE A 179 -3.55 -3.72 -15.70
CA ILE A 179 -4.39 -2.54 -15.50
C ILE A 179 -5.75 -2.90 -14.89
N ASP A 180 -6.37 -4.00 -15.31
CA ASP A 180 -7.62 -4.48 -14.71
C ASP A 180 -7.46 -4.87 -13.22
N GLU A 181 -6.35 -5.51 -12.84
CA GLU A 181 -6.08 -5.90 -11.45
C GLU A 181 -5.77 -4.72 -10.51
N LEU A 182 -5.44 -3.52 -11.04
CA LEU A 182 -5.34 -2.30 -10.21
C LEU A 182 -6.64 -2.04 -9.44
N LYS A 183 -7.80 -2.37 -10.01
CA LYS A 183 -9.13 -2.17 -9.39
C LYS A 183 -9.22 -2.78 -8.00
N VAL A 184 -8.46 -3.86 -7.74
CA VAL A 184 -8.49 -4.58 -6.46
C VAL A 184 -7.24 -4.35 -5.60
N LEU A 185 -6.26 -3.57 -6.06
CA LEU A 185 -4.97 -3.37 -5.40
C LEU A 185 -5.11 -2.81 -3.97
N HIS A 186 -6.06 -1.90 -3.76
CA HIS A 186 -6.35 -1.31 -2.44
C HIS A 186 -6.62 -2.35 -1.34
N ASN A 187 -7.12 -3.54 -1.71
CA ASN A 187 -7.38 -4.65 -0.78
C ASN A 187 -6.10 -5.35 -0.28
N TYR A 188 -4.99 -5.23 -1.01
CA TYR A 188 -3.71 -5.85 -0.68
C TYR A 188 -2.89 -4.99 0.28
N ILE A 189 -3.18 -3.69 0.36
CA ILE A 189 -2.56 -2.77 1.31
C ILE A 189 -3.23 -2.98 2.68
N LYS A 190 -2.46 -3.04 3.77
CA LYS A 190 -3.00 -3.33 5.12
C LYS A 190 -3.37 -2.04 5.86
N GLY A 191 -4.52 -2.03 6.53
CA GLY A 191 -5.05 -0.89 7.30
C GLY A 191 -5.74 0.16 6.42
N SER A 192 -6.57 1.06 6.98
CA SER A 192 -7.01 2.28 6.27
C SER A 192 -5.85 3.27 6.06
N GLY A 193 -4.68 3.01 6.64
CA GLY A 193 -3.42 3.70 6.40
C GLY A 193 -2.28 2.81 6.91
N VAL A 194 -1.19 2.70 6.14
CA VAL A 194 -0.03 1.88 6.54
C VAL A 194 0.56 2.50 7.81
N ARG A 195 0.63 1.72 8.89
CA ARG A 195 1.26 2.18 10.14
C ARG A 195 2.76 2.27 9.90
N ASN A 196 3.37 3.37 10.35
CA ASN A 196 4.81 3.47 10.54
C ASN A 196 5.25 2.25 11.38
N TRP A 197 5.95 1.30 10.76
CA TRP A 197 6.58 0.20 11.47
C TRP A 197 7.83 0.77 12.15
N SER A 198 7.66 1.30 13.37
CA SER A 198 8.81 1.65 14.21
C SER A 198 9.64 0.40 14.46
N LYS A 199 10.97 0.56 14.42
CA LYS A 199 11.92 -0.44 14.88
C LYS A 199 11.61 -0.75 16.35
N GLU A 200 11.05 -1.92 16.60
CA GLU A 200 11.24 -2.67 17.84
C GLU A 200 12.09 -3.90 17.49
#